data_AF-A0A7S1Z8J3-F1
#
_entry.id   AF-A0A7S1Z8J3-F1
#
_cell.length_a   1.000
_cell.length_b   1.000
_cell.length_c   1.000
_cell.angle_alpha   90.00
_cell.angle_beta   90.00
_cell.angle_gamma   90.00
#
_symmetry.space_group_name_H-M   'P 1'
#
loop_
_entity.id
_entity.type
_entity.pdbx_description
1 polymer ?
#
loop_
_entity_poly.entity_id
_entity_poly.type
_entity_poly.pdbx_seq_one_letter_code
_entity_poly.pdbx_strand_id
1 'polypeptide(L)'
;DKGSKRRIFTSRKSTAGENFILQLEGLGQKIKNSYPHYVRCVKTNGQQAPDEFCHILVPEQVRSGGFVEAAQISRAGYPNHYSHEAFVLRYQFLTLSKSSGEKEESVDVVIRQIVNHIMNGEKSF
;
A
#
# COMPACT_ATOMS: atom_id res chain seq x y z
N ASP A 1 -8.07 56.15 51.07
CA ASP A 1 -7.75 54.72 51.05
C ASP A 1 -8.53 54.04 49.91
N LYS A 2 -7.89 53.77 48.77
CA LYS A 2 -8.53 53.10 47.61
C LYS A 2 -7.55 52.07 47.05
N GLY A 3 -7.59 50.86 47.61
CA GLY A 3 -6.78 49.72 47.18
C GLY A 3 -7.23 49.20 45.81
N SER A 4 -6.44 49.50 44.78
CA SER A 4 -6.59 48.93 43.44
C SER A 4 -6.26 47.43 43.46
N LYS A 5 -7.30 46.58 43.43
CA LYS A 5 -7.14 45.12 43.31
C LYS A 5 -6.67 44.80 41.89
N ARG A 6 -5.36 44.57 41.72
CA ARG A 6 -4.78 44.02 40.49
C ARG A 6 -5.43 42.66 40.23
N ARG A 7 -6.23 42.53 39.16
CA ARG A 7 -6.65 41.22 38.62
C ARG A 7 -5.37 40.54 38.13
N ILE A 8 -4.87 39.58 38.90
CA ILE A 8 -3.85 38.64 38.44
C ILE A 8 -4.51 37.81 37.35
N PHE A 9 -4.32 38.18 36.09
CA PHE A 9 -4.65 37.32 34.97
C PHE A 9 -3.58 36.23 34.95
N THR A 10 -3.76 35.19 35.76
CA THR A 10 -2.93 34.00 35.66
C THR A 10 -3.24 33.39 34.29
N SER A 11 -2.37 33.62 33.31
CA SER A 11 -2.35 32.87 32.06
C SER A 11 -2.44 31.38 32.43
N ARG A 12 -3.57 30.75 32.10
CA ARG A 12 -3.73 29.31 32.32
C ARG A 12 -2.68 28.63 31.46
N LYS A 13 -1.70 28.02 32.12
CA LYS A 13 -0.66 27.24 31.43
C LYS A 13 -1.37 26.14 30.63
N SER A 14 -0.99 25.97 29.36
CA SER A 14 -1.58 24.93 28.53
C SER A 14 -1.36 23.55 29.13
N THR A 15 -2.37 22.70 29.04
CA THR A 15 -2.26 21.33 29.54
C THR A 15 -1.38 20.49 28.61
N ALA A 16 -0.81 19.39 29.12
CA ALA A 16 -0.11 18.43 28.27
C ALA A 16 -1.00 17.90 27.13
N GLY A 17 -2.30 17.72 27.39
CA GLY A 17 -3.27 17.29 26.38
C GLY A 17 -3.49 18.33 25.28
N GLU A 18 -3.64 19.60 25.64
CA GLU A 18 -3.77 20.70 24.66
C GLU A 18 -2.52 20.77 23.77
N ASN A 19 -1.33 20.66 24.36
CA ASN A 19 -0.09 20.65 23.57
C ASN A 19 0.01 19.42 22.67
N PHE A 20 -0.41 18.23 23.13
CA PHE A 20 -0.40 17.01 22.32
C PHE A 20 -1.37 17.10 21.13
N ILE A 21 -2.56 17.68 21.31
CA ILE A 21 -3.52 17.90 20.22
C ILE A 21 -2.92 18.80 19.15
N LEU A 22 -2.34 19.94 19.54
CA LEU A 22 -1.69 20.86 18.59
C LEU A 22 -0.56 20.19 17.82
N GLN A 23 0.23 19.34 18.48
CA GLN A 23 1.28 18.56 17.84
C GLN A 23 0.71 17.52 16.85
N LEU A 24 -0.37 16.83 17.20
CA LEU A 24 -1.05 15.87 16.32
C LEU A 24 -1.66 16.54 15.09
N GLU A 25 -2.28 17.72 15.24
CA GLU A 25 -2.81 18.50 14.12
C GLU A 25 -1.69 18.89 13.15
N GLY A 26 -0.58 19.41 13.69
CA GLY A 26 0.62 19.73 12.90
C GLY A 26 1.21 18.52 12.19
N LEU A 27 1.27 17.36 12.84
CA LEU A 27 1.73 16.11 12.24
C LEU A 27 0.78 15.63 11.13
N GLY A 28 -0.52 15.65 11.38
CA GLY A 28 -1.55 15.26 10.43
C GLY A 28 -1.47 16.07 9.14
N GLN A 29 -1.23 17.37 9.24
CA GLN A 29 -1.06 18.23 8.06
C GLN A 29 0.19 17.88 7.25
N LYS A 30 1.32 17.55 7.92
CA LYS A 30 2.55 17.13 7.24
C LYS A 30 2.36 15.81 6.50
N ILE A 31 1.71 14.83 7.12
CA ILE A 31 1.43 13.53 6.51
C ILE A 31 0.52 13.70 5.28
N LYS A 32 -0.55 14.50 5.39
CA LYS A 32 -1.47 14.79 4.26
C LYS A 32 -0.78 15.40 3.05
N ASN A 33 0.29 16.17 3.27
CA ASN A 33 1.06 16.83 2.22
C ASN A 33 2.24 16.00 1.70
N SER A 34 2.32 14.71 2.05
CA SER A 34 3.39 13.80 1.65
C SER A 34 2.86 12.68 0.76
N TYR A 35 3.77 11.95 0.09
CA TYR A 35 3.43 10.71 -0.58
C TYR A 35 3.55 9.55 0.43
N PRO A 36 2.45 8.86 0.77
CA PRO A 36 2.47 7.89 1.85
C PRO A 36 3.05 6.55 1.40
N HIS A 37 3.89 5.97 2.27
CA HIS A 37 4.30 4.57 2.20
C HIS A 37 3.89 3.88 3.50
N TYR A 38 3.27 2.71 3.39
CA TYR A 38 2.73 1.99 4.55
C TYR A 38 3.49 0.69 4.77
N VAL A 39 4.03 0.52 5.97
CA VAL A 39 4.56 -0.75 6.46
C VAL A 39 3.73 -1.16 7.67
N ARG A 40 3.18 -2.37 7.64
CA ARG A 40 2.48 -2.94 8.80
C ARG A 40 3.26 -4.12 9.34
N CYS A 41 3.67 -4.02 10.59
CA CYS A 41 4.36 -5.09 11.29
C CYS A 41 3.36 -6.16 11.74
N VAL A 42 3.75 -7.42 11.66
CA VAL A 42 2.96 -8.56 12.15
C VAL A 42 3.81 -9.32 13.16
N LYS A 43 3.30 -9.51 14.37
CA LYS A 43 3.97 -10.34 15.38
C LYS A 43 3.70 -11.82 15.05
N THR A 44 4.76 -12.59 14.79
CA THR A 44 4.63 -13.99 14.35
C THR A 44 4.23 -14.94 15.47
N ASN A 45 4.68 -14.70 16.71
CA ASN A 45 4.33 -15.47 17.90
C ASN A 45 4.32 -14.60 19.17
N GLY A 46 3.71 -15.08 20.25
CA GLY A 46 3.64 -14.35 21.52
C GLY A 46 4.97 -14.26 22.28
N GLN A 47 5.83 -15.26 22.13
CA GLN A 47 7.05 -15.47 22.92
C GLN A 47 8.27 -14.72 22.40
N GLN A 48 8.16 -14.02 21.27
CA GLN A 48 9.27 -13.35 20.59
C GLN A 48 10.39 -14.31 20.16
N ALA A 49 10.04 -15.59 19.94
CA ALA A 49 10.97 -16.58 19.44
C ALA A 49 11.21 -16.39 17.93
N PRO A 50 12.44 -16.54 17.43
CA PRO A 50 12.69 -16.58 15.99
C PRO A 50 12.03 -17.81 15.37
N ASP A 51 11.69 -17.73 14.08
CA ASP A 51 11.18 -18.84 13.26
C ASP A 51 9.89 -19.53 13.74
N GLU A 52 9.21 -18.99 14.75
CA GLU A 52 7.92 -19.48 15.23
C GLU A 52 6.73 -18.70 14.65
N PHE A 53 5.74 -19.43 14.15
CA PHE A 53 4.51 -18.88 13.58
C PHE A 53 3.26 -19.36 14.35
N CYS A 54 2.46 -18.42 14.82
CA CYS A 54 1.20 -18.70 15.50
C CYS A 54 0.02 -18.58 14.51
N HIS A 55 -0.58 -19.72 14.19
CA HIS A 55 -1.71 -19.83 13.26
C HIS A 55 -3.02 -19.19 13.74
N ILE A 56 -3.09 -18.71 14.99
CA ILE A 56 -4.25 -17.96 15.51
C ILE A 56 -3.95 -16.46 15.48
N LEU A 57 -2.83 -16.06 16.08
CA LEU A 57 -2.44 -14.66 16.26
C LEU A 57 -2.16 -13.94 14.94
N VAL A 58 -1.51 -14.58 13.97
CA VAL A 58 -1.15 -13.92 12.71
C VAL A 58 -2.40 -13.66 11.85
N PRO A 59 -3.27 -14.64 11.57
CA PRO A 59 -4.49 -14.36 10.80
C PRO A 59 -5.42 -13.33 11.45
N GLU A 60 -5.48 -13.28 12.78
CA GLU A 60 -6.25 -12.26 13.50
C GLU A 60 -5.68 -10.85 13.27
N GLN A 61 -4.35 -10.66 13.39
CA GLN A 61 -3.70 -9.39 13.05
C GLN A 61 -3.88 -9.00 11.59
N VAL A 62 -3.86 -9.98 10.67
CA VAL A 62 -4.07 -9.73 9.23
C VAL A 62 -5.49 -9.19 8.97
N ARG A 63 -6.51 -9.75 9.64
CA ARG A 63 -7.89 -9.26 9.55
C ARG A 63 -8.07 -7.92 10.25
N SER A 64 -7.76 -7.83 11.54
CA SER A 64 -7.94 -6.60 12.34
C SER A 64 -7.05 -5.45 11.84
N GLY A 65 -5.91 -5.78 11.25
CA GLY A 65 -4.99 -4.86 10.62
C GLY A 65 -5.38 -4.42 9.22
N GLY A 66 -6.56 -4.77 8.71
CA GLY A 66 -7.06 -4.26 7.44
C GLY A 66 -6.30 -4.75 6.20
N PHE A 67 -5.48 -5.80 6.32
CA PHE A 67 -4.65 -6.28 5.21
C PHE A 67 -5.50 -6.96 4.14
N VAL A 68 -6.55 -7.68 4.56
CA VAL A 68 -7.47 -8.37 3.65
C VAL A 68 -8.24 -7.35 2.81
N GLU A 69 -8.73 -6.31 3.46
CA GLU A 69 -9.47 -5.21 2.87
C GLU A 69 -8.56 -4.40 1.92
N ALA A 70 -7.32 -4.12 2.34
CA ALA A 70 -6.33 -3.48 1.49
C ALA A 70 -6.03 -4.32 0.23
N ALA A 71 -5.88 -5.64 0.39
CA ALA A 71 -5.70 -6.54 -0.74
C ALA A 71 -6.93 -6.57 -1.67
N GLN A 72 -8.14 -6.56 -1.12
CA GLN A 72 -9.38 -6.51 -1.91
C GLN A 72 -9.49 -5.23 -2.73
N ILE A 73 -9.24 -4.07 -2.11
CA ILE A 73 -9.23 -2.76 -2.79
C ILE A 73 -8.16 -2.76 -3.89
N SER A 74 -6.96 -3.23 -3.58
CA SER A 74 -5.84 -3.29 -4.52
C SER A 74 -6.19 -4.15 -5.75
N ARG A 75 -6.78 -5.33 -5.55
CA ARG A 75 -7.22 -6.20 -6.66
C ARG A 75 -8.29 -5.57 -7.55
N ALA A 76 -9.21 -4.79 -6.97
CA ALA A 76 -10.24 -4.09 -7.74
C ALA A 76 -9.65 -2.98 -8.65
N GLY A 77 -8.42 -2.52 -8.35
CA GLY A 77 -7.74 -1.43 -9.06
C GLY A 77 -6.65 -1.86 -10.06
N TYR A 78 -6.56 -3.13 -10.46
CA TYR A 78 -5.47 -3.66 -11.32
C TYR A 78 -4.08 -3.48 -10.69
N PRO A 79 -3.72 -4.28 -9.67
CA PRO A 79 -2.57 -4.02 -8.81
C PRO A 79 -1.21 -4.22 -9.50
N ASN A 80 -1.19 -4.85 -10.68
CA ASN A 80 0.02 -5.11 -11.44
C ASN A 80 0.21 -4.01 -12.48
N HIS A 81 1.25 -3.20 -12.30
CA HIS A 81 1.65 -2.17 -13.26
C HIS A 81 3.00 -2.55 -13.88
N TYR A 82 3.04 -2.59 -15.21
CA TYR A 82 4.27 -2.77 -15.97
C TYR A 82 4.46 -1.57 -16.88
N SER A 83 5.72 -1.13 -17.06
CA SER A 83 6.04 -0.31 -18.23
C SER A 83 5.80 -1.13 -19.49
N HIS A 84 5.54 -0.46 -20.61
CA HIS A 84 5.35 -1.12 -21.90
C HIS A 84 6.54 -2.03 -22.25
N GLU A 85 7.76 -1.53 -22.09
CA GLU A 85 8.99 -2.29 -22.30
C GLU A 85 9.05 -3.56 -21.42
N ALA A 86 8.84 -3.42 -20.10
CA ALA A 86 8.88 -4.56 -19.18
C ALA A 86 7.79 -5.60 -19.49
N PHE A 87 6.63 -5.14 -19.95
CA PHE A 87 5.54 -6.02 -20.37
C PHE A 87 5.92 -6.82 -21.62
N VAL A 88 6.44 -6.17 -22.66
CA VAL A 88 6.87 -6.84 -23.89
C VAL A 88 7.99 -7.83 -23.58
N LEU A 89 9.06 -7.39 -22.90
CA LEU A 89 10.17 -8.27 -22.54
C LEU A 89 9.70 -9.54 -21.79
N ARG A 90 8.69 -9.41 -20.93
CA ARG A 90 8.16 -10.54 -20.17
C ARG A 90 7.30 -11.48 -21.01
N TYR A 91 6.54 -10.99 -21.98
CA TYR A 91 5.49 -11.78 -22.65
C TYR A 91 5.67 -11.96 -24.17
N GLN A 92 6.69 -11.35 -24.78
CA GLN A 92 7.02 -11.47 -26.21
C GLN A 92 7.35 -12.91 -26.65
N PHE A 93 7.51 -13.87 -25.75
CA PHE A 93 7.70 -15.26 -26.17
C PHE A 93 6.39 -15.91 -26.65
N LEU A 94 5.24 -15.35 -26.28
CA LEU A 94 3.91 -15.86 -26.67
C LEU A 94 3.55 -15.56 -28.13
N THR A 95 4.27 -14.63 -28.75
CA THR A 95 4.07 -14.14 -30.12
C THR A 95 5.03 -14.79 -31.14
N LEU A 96 6.15 -15.38 -30.65
CA LEU A 96 7.18 -16.05 -31.45
C LEU A 96 6.67 -17.21 -32.32
N SER A 97 5.46 -17.71 -32.08
CA SER A 97 4.87 -18.79 -32.88
C SER A 97 4.40 -18.37 -34.28
N LYS A 98 4.31 -17.05 -34.59
CA LYS A 98 3.65 -16.57 -35.83
C LYS A 98 4.49 -15.69 -36.76
N SER A 99 5.69 -15.27 -36.42
CA SER A 99 6.53 -14.50 -37.35
C SER A 99 8.01 -14.82 -37.23
N SER A 100 8.49 -15.54 -38.25
CA SER A 100 9.88 -15.49 -38.70
C SER A 100 10.22 -14.05 -39.13
N GLY A 101 10.80 -13.26 -38.24
CA GLY A 101 11.34 -11.93 -38.55
C GLY A 101 11.51 -11.04 -37.31
N GLU A 102 12.75 -10.61 -37.06
CA GLU A 102 13.16 -9.67 -36.02
C GLU A 102 12.41 -8.32 -36.17
N LYS A 103 11.30 -8.17 -35.46
CA LYS A 103 10.67 -6.87 -35.26
C LYS A 103 10.43 -6.69 -33.76
N GLU A 104 10.82 -5.53 -33.26
CA GLU A 104 10.44 -5.07 -31.93
C GLU A 104 8.91 -5.13 -31.82
N GLU A 105 8.42 -5.93 -30.87
CA GLU A 105 6.99 -6.17 -30.74
C GLU A 105 6.33 -5.04 -29.97
N SER A 106 5.26 -4.49 -30.54
CA SER A 106 4.41 -3.56 -29.81
C SER A 106 3.62 -4.30 -28.73
N VAL A 107 3.40 -3.63 -27.60
CA VAL A 107 2.53 -4.09 -26.50
C VAL A 107 1.16 -4.54 -26.99
N ASP A 108 0.59 -3.86 -28.00
CA ASP A 108 -0.71 -4.22 -28.56
C ASP A 108 -0.72 -5.62 -29.20
N VAL A 109 0.39 -6.00 -29.84
CA VAL A 109 0.54 -7.33 -30.47
C VAL A 109 0.58 -8.39 -29.38
N VAL A 110 1.39 -8.16 -28.35
CA VAL A 110 1.54 -9.06 -27.21
C VAL A 110 0.21 -9.22 -26.45
N ILE A 111 -0.50 -8.12 -26.18
CA ILE A 111 -1.83 -8.14 -25.54
C ILE A 111 -2.81 -8.96 -26.39
N ARG A 112 -2.88 -8.73 -27.70
CA ARG A 112 -3.78 -9.48 -28.58
C ARG A 112 -3.49 -10.98 -28.55
N GLN A 113 -2.21 -11.38 -28.58
CA GLN A 113 -1.86 -12.81 -28.50
C GLN A 113 -2.22 -13.40 -27.14
N ILE A 114 -1.96 -12.70 -26.03
CA ILE A 114 -2.36 -13.14 -24.69
C ILE A 114 -3.87 -13.32 -24.61
N VAL A 115 -4.66 -12.33 -25.06
CA VAL A 115 -6.12 -12.41 -25.04
C VAL A 115 -6.61 -13.58 -25.89
N ASN A 116 -6.04 -13.77 -27.09
CA ASN A 116 -6.39 -14.92 -27.93
C ASN A 116 -6.08 -16.25 -27.24
N HIS A 117 -4.93 -16.36 -26.58
CA HIS A 117 -4.52 -17.59 -25.89
C HIS A 117 -5.45 -17.90 -24.70
N ILE A 118 -5.81 -16.87 -23.90
CA ILE A 118 -6.73 -16.99 -22.76
C ILE A 118 -8.15 -17.33 -23.22
N MET A 119 -8.65 -16.64 -24.26
CA MET A 119 -10.05 -16.78 -24.71
C MET A 119 -10.27 -18.04 -25.55
N ASN A 120 -9.27 -18.48 -26.32
CA ASN A 120 -9.37 -19.70 -27.14
C ASN A 120 -9.04 -20.97 -26.36
N GLY A 121 -8.68 -20.87 -25.08
CA GLY A 121 -8.51 -22.02 -24.19
C GLY A 121 -7.40 -22.98 -24.63
N GLU A 122 -6.43 -22.51 -25.41
CA GLU A 122 -5.21 -23.28 -25.66
C GLU A 122 -4.47 -23.42 -24.32
N LYS A 123 -4.75 -24.52 -23.61
CA LYS A 123 -3.94 -24.95 -22.48
C LYS A 123 -2.56 -25.31 -23.02
N SER A 124 -1.66 -24.35 -23.10
CA SER A 124 -0.24 -24.62 -23.28
C SER A 124 0.48 -24.35 -21.97
N PHE A 125 0.34 -25.32 -21.07
CA PHE A 125 1.32 -25.76 -20.07
C PHE A 125 1.15 -27.26 -19.88
#